data_AF-A0A0H1BGT8-F1
#
_entry.id   AF-A0A0H1BGT8-F1
#
_cell.length_a   1.000
_cell.length_b   1.000
_cell.length_c   1.000
_cell.angle_alpha   90.00
_cell.angle_beta   90.00
_cell.angle_gamma   90.00
#
_symmetry.space_group_name_H-M   'P 1'
#
loop_
_entity.id
_entity.type
_entity.pdbx_description
1 polymer ?
#
loop_
_entity_poly.entity_id
_entity_poly.type
_entity_poly.pdbx_seq_one_letter_code
_entity_poly.pdbx_strand_id
1 'polypeptide(L)' 'MPDPKWVISMGSCANGGGYYHYSYSVVRGVDRLLPVDVYLPGCPPTAEALMYAISVVRKKVISKSRTTRIWYRKLSNQR' A
#
# COMPACT_ATOMS: atom_id res chain seq x y z
N MET A 1 -6.42 -5.70 -12.52
CA MET A 1 -6.90 -4.75 -11.50
C MET A 1 -6.85 -3.34 -12.10
N PRO A 2 -8.00 -2.67 -12.30
CA PRO A 2 -8.04 -1.37 -12.97
C PRO A 2 -7.39 -0.26 -12.13
N ASP A 3 -6.82 0.74 -12.80
CA ASP A 3 -6.31 1.95 -12.14
C ASP A 3 -7.47 2.89 -11.77
N PRO A 4 -7.46 3.56 -10.60
CA PRO A 4 -6.42 3.60 -9.56
C PRO A 4 -6.47 2.40 -8.59
N LYS A 5 -5.30 1.92 -8.18
CA LYS A 5 -5.14 0.77 -7.27
C LYS A 5 -4.18 1.09 -6.12
N TRP A 6 -4.40 0.41 -4.98
CA TRP A 6 -3.57 0.52 -3.79
C TRP A 6 -3.27 -0.85 -3.20
N VAL A 7 -2.09 -0.99 -2.59
CA VAL A 7 -1.64 -2.26 -1.99
C VAL A 7 -1.37 -2.07 -0.51
N ILE A 8 -1.97 -2.93 0.32
CA ILE A 8 -1.72 -3.00 1.76
C ILE A 8 -0.96 -4.29 2.05
N SER A 9 0.19 -4.19 2.70
CA SER A 9 0.93 -5.35 3.20
C SER A 9 0.55 -5.62 4.66
N MET A 10 -0.04 -6.78 4.92
CA MET A 10 -0.59 -7.14 6.24
C MET A 10 0.32 -8.12 6.97
N GLY A 11 0.96 -7.66 8.06
CA GLY A 11 1.72 -8.49 8.97
C GLY A 11 3.19 -8.70 8.60
N SER A 12 3.97 -9.23 9.54
CA SER A 12 5.43 -9.36 9.43
C SER A 12 5.86 -10.24 8.24
N CYS A 13 5.12 -11.31 7.97
CA CYS A 13 5.39 -12.22 6.85
C CYS A 13 5.26 -11.50 5.49
N ALA A 14 4.22 -10.69 5.30
CA ALA A 14 4.02 -9.97 4.05
C ALA A 14 5.00 -8.79 3.91
N ASN A 15 5.35 -8.12 5.01
CA ASN A 15 6.24 -6.95 4.97
C ASN A 15 7.68 -7.33 4.61
N GLY A 16 8.18 -8.46 5.13
CA GLY A 16 9.59 -8.81 4.98
C GLY A 16 9.91 -10.29 5.18
N GLY A 17 8.96 -11.20 5.02
CA GLY A 17 9.16 -12.64 5.27
C GLY A 17 8.95 -13.06 6.74
N GLY A 18 8.96 -12.11 7.67
CA GLY A 18 8.55 -12.30 9.07
C GLY A 18 9.23 -13.49 9.74
N TYR A 19 8.42 -14.33 10.39
CA TYR A 19 8.90 -15.52 11.09
C TYR A 19 9.64 -16.51 10.17
N TYR A 20 9.25 -16.57 8.90
CA TYR A 20 9.81 -17.50 7.91
C TYR A 20 10.93 -16.89 7.07
N HIS A 21 11.53 -15.76 7.45
CA HIS A 21 12.50 -15.03 6.63
C HIS A 21 13.67 -15.86 6.06
N TYR A 22 14.06 -16.94 6.77
CA TYR A 22 15.13 -17.86 6.37
C TYR A 22 14.64 -19.16 5.71
N SER A 23 13.33 -19.32 5.51
CA SER A 23 12.79 -20.46 4.77
C SER A 23 13.14 -20.34 3.28
N TYR A 24 13.38 -21.49 2.64
CA TYR A 24 13.71 -21.58 1.22
C TYR A 24 12.51 -21.27 0.31
N SER A 25 11.29 -21.40 0.84
CA SER A 25 10.04 -21.32 0.07
C SER A 25 9.30 -19.99 0.20
N VAL A 26 9.88 -18.99 0.88
CA VAL A 26 9.21 -17.70 1.09
C VAL A 26 9.98 -16.53 0.50
N VAL A 27 9.23 -15.54 0.01
CA VAL A 27 9.78 -14.27 -0.43
C VAL A 27 10.00 -13.37 0.79
N ARG A 28 11.14 -12.67 0.83
CA ARG A 28 11.49 -11.71 1.89
C ARG A 28 10.73 -10.37 1.74
N GLY A 29 9.41 -10.45 1.66
CA GLY A 29 8.49 -9.30 1.56
C GLY A 29 7.84 -9.13 0.19
N VAL A 30 6.62 -8.59 0.21
CA VAL A 30 5.82 -8.26 -0.99
C VAL A 30 6.44 -7.13 -1.82
N ASP A 31 7.29 -6.29 -1.22
CA ASP A 31 7.92 -5.14 -1.88
C ASP A 31 8.74 -5.51 -3.13
N ARG A 32 9.21 -6.76 -3.20
CA ARG A 32 9.93 -7.29 -4.37
C ARG A 32 9.01 -7.62 -5.56
N LEU A 33 7.71 -7.77 -5.32
CA LEU A 33 6.71 -8.19 -6.31
C LEU A 33 5.81 -7.02 -6.72
N LEU A 34 5.34 -6.24 -5.75
CA LEU A 34 4.37 -5.18 -5.96
C LEU A 34 4.75 -3.96 -5.10
N PRO A 35 4.54 -2.72 -5.61
CA PRO A 35 4.76 -1.52 -4.82
C PRO A 35 3.69 -1.41 -3.74
N VAL A 36 4.12 -1.42 -2.48
CA VAL A 36 3.22 -1.36 -1.32
C VAL A 36 2.95 0.10 -0.93
N ASP A 37 1.68 0.45 -0.66
CA ASP A 37 1.29 1.80 -0.23
C ASP A 37 1.28 1.99 1.28
N VAL A 38 0.91 0.95 2.02
CA VAL A 38 0.77 0.95 3.48
C VAL A 38 1.23 -0.40 4.02
N TYR A 39 2.10 -0.35 5.02
CA TYR A 39 2.57 -1.52 5.77
C TYR A 39 1.86 -1.59 7.12
N LEU A 40 1.24 -2.73 7.41
CA LEU A 40 0.65 -3.01 8.71
C LEU A 40 1.57 -3.92 9.53
N PRO A 41 2.09 -3.47 10.68
CA PRO A 41 2.88 -4.31 11.58
C PRO A 41 2.00 -5.27 12.38
N GLY A 42 2.52 -6.47 12.67
CA GLY A 42 1.89 -7.46 13.54
C GLY A 42 2.13 -8.91 13.13
N CYS A 43 1.98 -9.85 14.06
CA CYS A 43 2.13 -11.29 13.83
C CYS A 43 1.38 -12.13 14.90
N PRO A 44 0.03 -12.11 14.93
CA PRO A 44 -0.89 -11.48 13.98
C PRO A 44 -1.16 -10.01 14.30
N PRO A 45 -1.47 -9.15 13.31
CA PRO A 45 -1.90 -7.77 13.57
C PRO A 45 -3.27 -7.75 14.25
N THR A 46 -3.48 -6.80 15.16
CA THR A 46 -4.76 -6.61 15.83
C THR A 46 -5.82 -6.10 14.86
N ALA A 47 -7.09 -6.41 15.11
CA ALA A 47 -8.21 -5.97 14.28
C ALA A 47 -8.27 -4.42 14.20
N GLU A 48 -7.97 -3.75 15.30
CA GLU A 48 -7.89 -2.28 15.38
C GLU A 48 -6.80 -1.71 14.47
N ALA A 49 -5.62 -2.33 14.46
CA ALA A 49 -4.53 -1.90 13.60
C ALA A 49 -4.89 -2.06 12.11
N LEU A 50 -5.58 -3.14 11.75
CA LEU A 50 -6.09 -3.33 10.39
C LEU A 50 -7.11 -2.24 10.00
N MET A 51 -8.07 -1.94 10.88
CA MET A 51 -9.05 -0.88 10.67
C MET A 51 -8.38 0.50 10.52
N TYR A 52 -7.33 0.75 11.29
CA TYR A 52 -6.51 1.94 11.15
C TYR A 52 -5.83 2.02 9.77
N ALA A 53 -5.19 0.94 9.31
CA ALA A 53 -4.56 0.91 7.98
C ALA A 53 -5.56 1.18 6.84
N ILE A 54 -6.77 0.62 6.92
CA ILE A 54 -7.84 0.90 5.94
C ILE A 54 -8.23 2.39 5.97
N SER A 55 -8.32 2.99 7.16
CA SER A 55 -8.59 4.42 7.31
C SER A 55 -7.47 5.28 6.68
N VAL A 56 -6.20 4.89 6.84
CA VAL A 56 -5.06 5.55 6.21
C VAL A 56 -5.15 5.46 4.68
N VAL A 57 -5.49 4.30 4.12
CA VAL A 57 -5.70 4.17 2.66
C VAL A 57 -6.83 5.06 2.19
N ARG A 58 -7.99 5.08 2.88
CA ARG A 58 -9.10 5.98 2.54
C ARG A 58 -8.65 7.45 2.50
N LYS A 59 -7.85 7.89 3.48
CA LYS A 59 -7.27 9.25 3.48
C LYS A 59 -6.35 9.48 2.28
N LYS A 60 -5.54 8.49 1.89
CA LYS A 60 -4.66 8.55 0.71
C LYS A 60 -5.45 8.67 -0.60
N VAL A 61 -6.57 7.95 -0.72
CA VAL A 61 -7.49 8.02 -1.87
C VAL A 61 -8.10 9.41 -1.97
N ILE A 62 -8.65 9.94 -0.87
CA ILE A 62 -9.28 11.26 -0.82
C ILE A 62 -8.26 12.36 -1.13
N SER A 63 -7.01 12.23 -0.67
CA SER A 63 -5.95 13.19 -0.98
C SER A 63 -5.59 13.20 -2.48
N LYS A 64 -5.52 12.03 -3.11
CA LYS A 64 -5.15 11.86 -4.54
C LYS A 64 -6.31 12.07 -5.52
N SER A 65 -7.56 12.20 -5.07
CA SER A 65 -8.73 12.42 -5.94
C SER A 65 -8.74 13.76 -6.70
N ARG A 66 -7.72 14.62 -6.49
CA ARG A 66 -7.49 15.87 -7.24
C ARG A 66 -7.03 15.63 -8.70
N THR A 67 -7.39 14.50 -9.30
CA THR A 67 -7.04 14.11 -10.67
C THR A 67 -7.43 15.20 -11.68
N THR A 68 -8.60 15.82 -11.50
CA THR A 68 -9.07 16.93 -12.36
C THR A 68 -8.14 18.14 -12.29
N ARG A 69 -7.66 18.53 -11.10
CA ARG A 69 -6.67 19.61 -10.94
C ARG A 69 -5.32 19.27 -11.55
N ILE A 70 -4.84 18.04 -11.38
CA ILE A 70 -3.56 17.60 -11.96
C ILE A 70 -3.65 17.62 -13.49
N TRP A 71 -4.76 17.11 -14.05
CA TRP A 71 -5.02 17.13 -15.49
C TRP A 71 -5.09 18.56 -16.02
N TYR A 72 -5.85 19.45 -15.37
CA TYR A 72 -5.96 20.85 -15.77
C TYR A 72 -4.60 21.59 -15.72
N ARG A 73 -3.79 21.35 -14.67
CA ARG A 73 -2.45 21.95 -14.53
C ARG A 73 -1.47 21.44 -15.59
N LYS A 74 -1.66 20.21 -16.08
CA LYS A 74 -0.85 19.65 -17.17
C LYS A 74 -1.20 20.31 -18.51
N LEU A 75 -2.48 20.60 -18.75
CA LEU A 75 -2.94 21.32 -19.95
C LEU A 75 -2.49 22.78 -19.98
N SER A 76 -2.49 23.47 -18.84
CA SER A 76 -2.08 24.89 -18.79
C SER A 76 -0.58 25.11 -19.00
N ASN A 77 0.26 24.10 -18.75
CA ASN A 77 1.72 24.19 -18.84
C ASN A 77 2.28 23.69 -20.19
N GLN A 78 1.41 23.50 -21.17
CA GLN A 78 1.74 22.98 -22.50
C GLN A 78 1.49 24.02 -23.62
N ARG A 79 1.29 25.29 -23.24
CA ARG A 79 1.46 26.47 -24.11
C ARG A 79 2.74 27.17 -23.72
#